data_AF-A0A507BY56-F1
#
_entry.id   AF-A0A507BY56-F1
#
_cell.length_a   1.000
_cell.length_b   1.000
_cell.length_c   1.000
_cell.angle_alpha   90.00
_cell.angle_beta   90.00
_cell.angle_gamma   90.00
#
_symmetry.space_group_name_H-M   'P 1'
#
loop_
_entity.id
_entity.type
_entity.pdbx_description
1 polymer ?
#
loop_
_entity_poly.entity_id
_entity_poly.type
_entity_poly.pdbx_seq_one_letter_code
_entity_poly.pdbx_strand_id
1 'polypeptide(L)'
;MTLPRQITAQPLTKEAFALYGDVIEVPKEANGDAANQGTAKRYNHLTHFTNLRSPLPLTPPSAPSTTPIPSSLLSPPALPNLCIFKSVPTPVLPFPIKLLERHKYSTQMFLPMNGDVKAYLVIVALNKDDGSGKEGPEWSTLKAFICDARQGFNYHVGVWHHPMIALEVETDFVCLVWERRENMTDPTEDCEEVHLKEDEYISVVVDGYRGSRDLASAASSNSSNGRSNGKHSHKEASEDKEEEETRTSKRRSTRK
;
A
#
# COMPACT_ATOMS: atom_id res chain seq x y z
N MET A 1 -5.83 15.40 -24.55
CA MET A 1 -4.89 16.24 -23.78
C MET A 1 -3.56 15.50 -23.66
N THR A 2 -2.45 16.21 -23.46
CA THR A 2 -1.10 15.63 -23.41
C THR A 2 -0.80 14.99 -22.05
N LEU A 3 -0.10 13.84 -22.07
CA LEU A 3 0.43 13.17 -20.89
C LEU A 3 1.27 14.16 -20.05
N PRO A 4 1.01 14.34 -18.74
CA PRO A 4 1.84 15.20 -17.91
C PRO A 4 3.23 14.59 -17.77
N ARG A 5 4.28 15.42 -17.81
CA ARG A 5 5.67 14.93 -17.59
C ARG A 5 5.99 14.75 -16.12
N GLN A 6 5.36 15.55 -15.26
CA GLN A 6 5.57 15.55 -13.82
C GLN A 6 4.32 16.01 -13.08
N ILE A 7 4.09 15.44 -11.90
CA ILE A 7 3.10 15.87 -10.91
C ILE A 7 3.75 15.89 -9.52
N THR A 8 3.16 16.64 -8.59
CA THR A 8 3.57 16.67 -7.18
C THR A 8 2.51 16.00 -6.33
N ALA A 9 2.93 15.10 -5.44
CA ALA A 9 2.05 14.45 -4.49
C ALA A 9 1.59 15.46 -3.42
N GLN A 10 0.30 15.45 -3.12
CA GLN A 10 -0.32 16.31 -2.09
C GLN A 10 -0.81 15.47 -0.91
N PRO A 11 -1.06 16.04 0.28
CA PRO A 11 -1.66 15.28 1.38
C PRO A 11 -3.02 14.67 1.00
N LEU A 12 -3.28 13.43 1.43
CA LEU A 12 -4.59 12.81 1.25
C LEU A 12 -5.64 13.49 2.14
N THR A 13 -6.73 13.95 1.53
CA THR A 13 -7.94 14.42 2.23
C THR A 13 -9.19 13.85 1.57
N LYS A 14 -10.29 13.78 2.32
CA LYS A 14 -11.60 13.34 1.81
C LYS A 14 -12.03 14.16 0.60
N GLU A 15 -11.90 15.47 0.67
CA GLU A 15 -12.34 16.41 -0.36
C GLU A 15 -11.54 16.24 -1.66
N ALA A 16 -10.21 16.12 -1.54
CA ALA A 16 -9.34 16.01 -2.70
C ALA A 16 -9.46 14.63 -3.39
N PHE A 17 -9.84 13.59 -2.64
CA PHE A 17 -9.97 12.21 -3.10
C PHE A 17 -11.40 11.81 -3.53
N ALA A 18 -12.42 12.59 -3.19
CA ALA A 18 -13.85 12.24 -3.34
C ALA A 18 -14.29 11.76 -4.74
N LEU A 19 -13.65 12.23 -5.82
CA LEU A 19 -13.96 11.77 -7.18
C LEU A 19 -13.42 10.37 -7.48
N TYR A 20 -12.36 9.96 -6.79
CA TYR A 20 -11.62 8.72 -7.03
C TYR A 20 -11.99 7.61 -6.04
N GLY A 21 -12.51 7.99 -4.87
CA GLY A 21 -12.76 7.04 -3.79
C GLY A 21 -13.14 7.68 -2.47
N ASP A 22 -13.17 6.84 -1.45
CA ASP A 22 -13.39 7.20 -0.06
C ASP A 22 -12.08 7.17 0.73
N VAL A 23 -11.88 8.12 1.65
CA VAL A 23 -10.79 8.07 2.64
C VAL A 23 -11.32 7.49 3.95
N ILE A 24 -10.69 6.41 4.39
CA ILE A 24 -11.03 5.68 5.61
C ILE A 24 -10.13 6.19 6.73
N GLU A 25 -10.67 7.07 7.57
CA GLU A 25 -9.98 7.61 8.74
C GLU A 25 -11.00 8.02 9.80
N VAL A 26 -10.55 8.21 11.04
CA VAL A 26 -11.39 8.79 12.09
C VAL A 26 -11.73 10.24 11.70
N PRO A 27 -13.00 10.60 11.49
CA PRO A 27 -13.37 11.96 11.10
C PRO A 27 -13.05 12.96 12.22
N LYS A 28 -12.51 14.12 11.87
CA LYS A 28 -12.13 15.16 12.83
C LYS A 28 -13.33 15.79 13.56
N GLU A 29 -14.41 16.03 12.83
CA GLU A 29 -15.59 16.76 13.32
C GLU A 29 -16.76 15.86 13.76
N ALA A 30 -16.69 14.54 13.51
CA ALA A 30 -17.77 13.64 13.86
C ALA A 30 -17.60 13.10 15.28
N ASN A 31 -18.65 13.19 16.09
CA ASN A 31 -18.70 12.48 17.36
C ASN A 31 -19.24 11.06 17.09
N GLY A 32 -18.35 10.08 16.97
CA GLY A 32 -18.74 8.68 16.72
C GLY A 32 -19.66 8.13 17.83
N ASP A 33 -20.41 7.08 17.50
CA ASP A 33 -21.36 6.46 18.41
C ASP A 33 -20.62 5.79 19.58
N ALA A 34 -21.10 6.00 20.80
CA ALA A 34 -20.54 5.30 21.95
C ALA A 34 -20.75 3.79 21.80
N ALA A 35 -19.68 3.03 21.97
CA ALA A 35 -19.66 1.58 21.94
C ALA A 35 -18.90 1.03 23.15
N ASN A 36 -18.95 -0.29 23.36
CA ASN A 36 -18.22 -0.99 24.43
C ASN A 36 -18.41 -0.34 25.81
N GLN A 37 -19.66 -0.05 26.19
CA GLN A 37 -20.01 0.61 27.45
C GLN A 37 -19.29 1.96 27.67
N GLY A 38 -19.04 2.70 26.60
CA GLY A 38 -18.41 4.04 26.64
C GLY A 38 -16.88 4.03 26.46
N THR A 39 -16.25 2.87 26.33
CA THR A 39 -14.79 2.76 26.14
C THR A 39 -14.34 2.89 24.68
N ALA A 40 -15.27 2.92 23.73
CA ALA A 40 -14.97 3.06 22.31
C ALA A 40 -15.93 4.04 21.63
N LYS A 41 -15.46 4.65 20.53
CA LYS A 41 -16.29 5.36 19.56
C LYS A 41 -16.32 4.57 18.26
N ARG A 42 -17.52 4.31 17.75
CA ARG A 42 -17.78 3.63 16.49
C ARG A 42 -18.07 4.67 15.42
N TYR A 43 -17.32 4.62 14.32
CA TYR A 43 -17.54 5.48 13.15
C TYR A 43 -18.09 4.61 12.03
N ASN A 44 -19.37 4.83 11.72
CA ASN A 44 -20.11 4.03 10.75
C ASN A 44 -19.95 4.60 9.32
N HIS A 45 -20.09 3.72 8.32
CA HIS A 45 -20.21 4.09 6.91
C HIS A 45 -19.04 4.94 6.37
N LEU A 46 -17.80 4.58 6.71
CA LEU A 46 -16.60 5.28 6.23
C LEU A 46 -16.32 5.05 4.73
N THR A 47 -16.91 4.01 4.13
CA THR A 47 -16.77 3.67 2.71
C THR A 47 -17.93 2.77 2.26
N HIS A 48 -18.13 2.66 0.95
CA HIS A 48 -19.03 1.69 0.35
C HIS A 48 -18.29 0.61 -0.44
N PHE A 49 -18.79 -0.62 -0.39
CA PHE A 49 -18.25 -1.73 -1.14
C PHE A 49 -19.18 -2.07 -2.30
N THR A 50 -18.64 -2.05 -3.52
CA THR A 50 -19.42 -2.31 -4.74
C THR A 50 -18.85 -3.50 -5.48
N ASN A 51 -19.72 -4.41 -5.89
CA ASN A 51 -19.44 -5.49 -6.82
C ASN A 51 -20.55 -5.55 -7.85
N LEU A 52 -20.26 -5.07 -9.05
CA LEU A 52 -21.21 -5.06 -10.15
C LEU A 52 -21.38 -6.45 -10.78
N ARG A 53 -20.49 -7.41 -10.50
CA ARG A 53 -20.55 -8.80 -10.97
C ARG A 53 -21.34 -9.72 -10.04
N SER A 54 -22.13 -9.15 -9.12
CA SER A 54 -23.01 -9.91 -8.23
C SER A 54 -24.46 -9.90 -8.77
N PRO A 55 -25.14 -11.07 -8.84
CA PRO A 55 -26.56 -11.13 -9.22
C PRO A 55 -27.50 -10.55 -8.15
N LEU A 56 -26.99 -10.27 -6.94
CA LEU A 56 -27.73 -9.64 -5.85
C LEU A 56 -27.21 -8.21 -5.64
N PRO A 57 -28.07 -7.16 -5.66
CA PRO A 57 -27.63 -5.81 -5.36
C PRO A 57 -27.26 -5.73 -3.87
N LEU A 58 -26.00 -5.45 -3.57
CA LEU A 58 -25.59 -5.08 -2.20
C LEU A 58 -25.98 -3.63 -1.85
N THR A 59 -26.31 -2.80 -2.86
CA THR A 59 -26.87 -1.45 -2.74
C THR A 59 -27.43 -1.01 -4.10
N PRO A 60 -28.43 -0.09 -4.18
CA PRO A 60 -28.84 0.49 -5.45
C PRO A 60 -27.71 1.36 -6.03
N PRO A 61 -27.42 1.29 -7.34
CA PRO A 61 -26.33 2.05 -7.94
C PRO A 61 -26.68 3.53 -8.02
N SER A 62 -25.84 4.37 -7.41
CA SER A 62 -25.82 5.82 -7.66
C SER A 62 -24.94 6.20 -8.87
N ALA A 63 -24.39 5.22 -9.59
CA ALA A 63 -23.52 5.46 -10.75
C ALA A 63 -24.16 4.90 -12.04
N PRO A 64 -24.41 5.74 -13.05
CA PRO A 64 -24.83 5.30 -14.36
C PRO A 64 -23.60 4.78 -15.12
N SER A 65 -23.25 3.50 -14.94
CA SER A 65 -22.46 2.83 -15.98
C SER A 65 -23.42 2.41 -17.08
N THR A 66 -23.35 3.08 -18.22
CA THR A 66 -24.21 2.87 -19.40
C THR A 66 -23.89 1.58 -20.15
N THR A 67 -22.83 0.86 -19.78
CA THR A 67 -22.45 -0.40 -20.45
C THR A 67 -22.98 -1.60 -19.66
N PRO A 68 -23.89 -2.41 -20.24
CA PRO A 68 -24.36 -3.64 -19.61
C PRO A 68 -23.19 -4.57 -19.31
N ILE A 69 -23.20 -5.18 -18.13
CA ILE A 69 -22.18 -6.14 -17.73
C ILE A 69 -22.44 -7.45 -18.49
N PRO A 70 -21.43 -8.02 -19.18
CA PRO A 70 -21.60 -9.29 -19.87
C PRO A 70 -22.11 -10.38 -18.91
N SER A 71 -23.12 -11.14 -19.31
CA SER A 71 -23.71 -12.21 -18.48
C SER A 71 -22.70 -13.29 -18.08
N SER A 72 -21.68 -13.50 -18.90
CA SER A 72 -20.55 -14.39 -18.61
C SER A 72 -19.80 -13.99 -17.33
N LEU A 73 -19.81 -12.71 -16.96
CA LEU A 73 -19.13 -12.20 -15.76
C LEU A 73 -19.96 -12.38 -14.47
N LEU A 74 -21.23 -12.76 -14.57
CA LEU A 74 -22.15 -12.87 -13.43
C LEU A 74 -22.18 -14.28 -12.80
N SER A 75 -21.70 -15.30 -13.51
CA SER A 75 -21.76 -16.70 -13.05
C SER A 75 -20.49 -17.48 -13.42
N PRO A 76 -19.67 -17.90 -12.44
CA PRO A 76 -19.78 -17.52 -11.04
C PRO A 76 -19.50 -16.02 -10.83
N PRO A 77 -20.14 -15.37 -9.83
CA PRO A 77 -19.87 -13.98 -9.54
C PRO A 77 -18.46 -13.79 -8.99
N ALA A 78 -17.95 -12.55 -9.06
CA ALA A 78 -16.75 -12.19 -8.31
C ALA A 78 -17.04 -12.26 -6.80
N LEU A 79 -16.15 -12.89 -6.04
CA LEU A 79 -16.27 -13.04 -4.59
C LEU A 79 -15.34 -12.05 -3.88
N PRO A 80 -15.69 -11.60 -2.66
CA PRO A 80 -14.79 -10.77 -1.88
C PRO A 80 -13.54 -11.59 -1.52
N ASN A 81 -12.38 -10.99 -1.75
CA ASN A 81 -11.08 -11.51 -1.38
C ASN A 81 -10.40 -10.52 -0.44
N LEU A 82 -10.08 -10.99 0.77
CA LEU A 82 -9.28 -10.27 1.75
C LEU A 82 -7.85 -10.81 1.71
N CYS A 83 -6.91 -10.03 1.21
CA CYS A 83 -5.52 -10.42 1.06
C CYS A 83 -4.57 -9.39 1.69
N ILE A 84 -3.29 -9.72 1.76
CA ILE A 84 -2.25 -8.83 2.30
C ILE A 84 -1.19 -8.61 1.23
N PHE A 85 -0.86 -7.35 0.97
CA PHE A 85 0.28 -6.96 0.16
C PHE A 85 1.42 -6.51 1.07
N LYS A 86 2.56 -7.19 0.96
CA LYS A 86 3.80 -6.81 1.64
C LYS A 86 4.64 -5.96 0.70
N SER A 87 4.61 -4.64 0.91
CA SER A 87 5.18 -3.67 -0.04
C SER A 87 6.52 -3.15 0.46
N VAL A 88 7.58 -3.43 -0.30
CA VAL A 88 8.89 -2.81 -0.06
C VAL A 88 8.87 -1.33 -0.47
N PRO A 89 9.60 -0.44 0.24
CA PRO A 89 9.63 0.97 -0.11
C PRO A 89 10.21 1.23 -1.50
N THR A 90 9.69 2.24 -2.19
CA THR A 90 10.25 2.64 -3.48
C THR A 90 11.75 3.00 -3.33
N PRO A 91 12.62 2.49 -4.22
CA PRO A 91 14.04 2.77 -4.17
C PRO A 91 14.40 4.18 -4.61
N VAL A 92 13.56 4.81 -5.43
CA VAL A 92 13.86 6.08 -6.10
C VAL A 92 12.71 7.06 -5.92
N LEU A 93 13.08 8.32 -5.67
CA LEU A 93 12.20 9.48 -5.77
C LEU A 93 12.93 10.56 -6.58
N PRO A 94 12.24 11.34 -7.44
CA PRO A 94 10.82 11.27 -7.79
C PRO A 94 10.38 9.92 -8.36
N PHE A 95 9.17 9.46 -8.01
CA PHE A 95 8.68 8.13 -8.40
C PHE A 95 8.26 8.10 -9.88
N PRO A 96 8.72 7.14 -10.70
CA PRO A 96 8.33 7.04 -12.10
C PRO A 96 7.06 6.18 -12.29
N ILE A 97 5.95 6.81 -12.68
CA ILE A 97 4.74 6.09 -13.12
C ILE A 97 5.00 5.53 -14.52
N LYS A 98 4.79 4.23 -14.70
CA LYS A 98 4.87 3.54 -16.00
C LYS A 98 3.58 2.84 -16.41
N LEU A 99 2.70 2.58 -15.47
CA LEU A 99 1.41 1.95 -15.72
C LEU A 99 0.36 2.49 -14.75
N LEU A 100 -0.90 2.33 -15.13
CA LEU A 100 -2.03 2.36 -14.21
C LEU A 100 -2.85 1.09 -14.42
N GLU A 101 -3.50 0.64 -13.36
CA GLU A 101 -4.41 -0.49 -13.34
C GLU A 101 -5.80 -0.04 -12.88
N ARG A 102 -6.83 -0.84 -13.14
CA ARG A 102 -8.18 -0.62 -12.57
C ARG A 102 -8.94 -1.92 -12.35
N HIS A 103 -9.85 -1.88 -11.38
CA HIS A 103 -10.90 -2.88 -11.22
C HIS A 103 -12.20 -2.34 -11.80
N LYS A 104 -12.53 -2.77 -13.02
CA LYS A 104 -13.65 -2.21 -13.82
C LYS A 104 -15.03 -2.41 -13.19
N TYR A 105 -15.20 -3.44 -12.37
CA TYR A 105 -16.50 -3.88 -11.88
C TYR A 105 -16.65 -3.87 -10.35
N SER A 106 -15.64 -3.42 -9.62
CA SER A 106 -15.65 -3.45 -8.16
C SER A 106 -14.80 -2.36 -7.55
N THR A 107 -15.08 -2.05 -6.30
CA THR A 107 -14.21 -1.25 -5.44
C THR A 107 -12.99 -2.06 -5.01
N GLN A 108 -11.89 -1.38 -4.66
CA GLN A 108 -10.73 -1.99 -4.03
C GLN A 108 -10.25 -1.11 -2.86
N MET A 109 -10.17 -1.70 -1.67
CA MET A 109 -9.87 -1.00 -0.42
C MET A 109 -8.53 -1.44 0.14
N PHE A 110 -7.76 -0.48 0.67
CA PHE A 110 -6.51 -0.73 1.38
C PHE A 110 -6.45 -0.02 2.73
N LEU A 111 -5.88 -0.71 3.73
CA LEU A 111 -5.50 -0.15 5.03
C LEU A 111 -4.08 -0.58 5.39
N PRO A 112 -3.21 0.33 5.85
CA PRO A 112 -1.91 -0.06 6.41
C PRO A 112 -2.10 -0.85 7.71
N MET A 113 -1.24 -1.84 7.95
CA MET A 113 -1.31 -2.70 9.13
C MET A 113 -0.18 -2.48 10.13
N ASN A 114 0.97 -1.97 9.69
CA ASN A 114 2.13 -1.82 10.57
C ASN A 114 1.97 -0.58 11.49
N GLY A 115 2.49 -0.68 12.71
CA GLY A 115 2.48 0.46 13.65
C GLY A 115 3.52 1.55 13.34
N ASP A 116 4.51 1.25 12.51
CA ASP A 116 5.67 2.12 12.21
C ASP A 116 5.64 2.72 10.79
N VAL A 117 4.54 2.54 10.05
CA VAL A 117 4.33 3.15 8.73
C VAL A 117 4.62 4.64 8.79
N LYS A 118 5.46 5.13 7.86
CA LYS A 118 5.79 6.56 7.75
C LYS A 118 4.83 7.28 6.83
N ALA A 119 4.70 6.76 5.62
CA ALA A 119 3.70 7.16 4.64
C ALA A 119 3.67 6.14 3.50
N TYR A 120 2.70 6.31 2.62
CA TYR A 120 2.63 5.63 1.35
C TYR A 120 2.00 6.54 0.31
N LEU A 121 2.22 6.23 -0.96
CA LEU A 121 1.79 7.03 -2.10
C LEU A 121 0.63 6.34 -2.82
N VAL A 122 -0.45 7.10 -3.04
CA VAL A 122 -1.62 6.70 -3.83
C VAL A 122 -1.67 7.55 -5.08
N ILE A 123 -1.79 6.93 -6.25
CA ILE A 123 -1.83 7.62 -7.54
C ILE A 123 -3.09 7.18 -8.25
N VAL A 124 -3.88 8.14 -8.73
CA VAL A 124 -5.21 7.88 -9.32
C VAL A 124 -5.47 8.75 -10.54
N ALA A 125 -6.29 8.23 -11.45
CA ALA A 125 -6.90 8.96 -12.56
C ALA A 125 -8.33 8.47 -12.77
N LEU A 126 -9.21 9.36 -13.22
CA LEU A 126 -10.56 8.96 -13.64
C LEU A 126 -10.50 8.18 -14.95
N ASN A 127 -11.54 7.38 -15.20
CA ASN A 127 -11.72 6.79 -16.52
C ASN A 127 -12.14 7.86 -17.53
N LYS A 128 -11.61 7.77 -18.73
CA LYS A 128 -12.00 8.62 -19.85
C LYS A 128 -13.42 8.30 -20.30
N ASP A 129 -14.20 9.35 -20.49
CA ASP A 129 -15.52 9.31 -21.13
C ASP A 129 -15.61 10.44 -22.14
N ASP A 130 -15.12 10.19 -23.35
CA ASP A 130 -15.12 11.16 -24.46
C ASP A 130 -16.18 10.84 -25.52
N GLY A 131 -17.13 9.95 -25.21
CA GLY A 131 -18.15 9.48 -26.14
C GLY A 131 -17.64 8.63 -27.31
N SER A 132 -16.34 8.35 -27.40
CA SER A 132 -15.76 7.52 -28.47
C SER A 132 -15.91 6.02 -28.24
N GLY A 133 -16.32 5.63 -27.02
CA GLY A 133 -16.37 4.23 -26.58
C GLY A 133 -14.99 3.63 -26.25
N LYS A 134 -13.89 4.39 -26.38
CA LYS A 134 -12.55 3.96 -25.94
C LYS A 134 -12.33 4.33 -24.49
N GLU A 135 -12.19 3.31 -23.65
CA GLU A 135 -11.84 3.46 -22.24
C GLU A 135 -10.33 3.60 -22.04
N GLY A 136 -9.93 4.11 -20.88
CA GLY A 136 -8.54 4.39 -20.54
C GLY A 136 -8.41 5.48 -19.48
N PRO A 137 -7.24 5.71 -18.91
CA PRO A 137 -7.04 6.79 -17.94
C PRO A 137 -7.21 8.17 -18.59
N GLU A 138 -8.01 9.03 -17.96
CA GLU A 138 -8.07 10.45 -18.28
C GLU A 138 -6.89 11.16 -17.60
N TRP A 139 -5.76 11.20 -18.29
CA TRP A 139 -4.48 11.70 -17.76
C TRP A 139 -4.53 13.13 -17.19
N SER A 140 -5.47 13.97 -17.65
CA SER A 140 -5.65 15.32 -17.08
C SER A 140 -6.16 15.32 -15.64
N THR A 141 -6.74 14.20 -15.20
CA THR A 141 -7.24 13.98 -13.83
C THR A 141 -6.26 13.23 -12.95
N LEU A 142 -5.05 12.95 -13.45
CA LEU A 142 -4.01 12.24 -12.71
C LEU A 142 -3.60 13.04 -11.46
N LYS A 143 -3.69 12.41 -10.29
CA LYS A 143 -3.27 12.98 -9.02
C LYS A 143 -2.46 11.96 -8.22
N ALA A 144 -1.58 12.48 -7.37
CA ALA A 144 -0.81 11.70 -6.42
C ALA A 144 -1.07 12.21 -5.00
N PHE A 145 -1.19 11.31 -4.04
CA PHE A 145 -1.53 11.58 -2.66
C PHE A 145 -0.55 10.91 -1.70
N ILE A 146 -0.04 11.66 -0.74
CA ILE A 146 0.72 11.15 0.39
C ILE A 146 -0.27 10.83 1.51
N CYS A 147 -0.27 9.57 1.94
CA CYS A 147 -1.14 9.05 2.97
C CYS A 147 -0.31 8.71 4.21
N ASP A 148 -0.86 8.98 5.40
CA ASP A 148 -0.22 8.61 6.66
C ASP A 148 -0.72 7.25 7.20
N ALA A 149 -0.09 6.75 8.27
CA ALA A 149 -0.38 5.46 8.88
C ALA A 149 -1.82 5.29 9.42
N ARG A 150 -2.58 6.38 9.58
CA ARG A 150 -3.94 6.39 10.14
C ARG A 150 -5.02 6.47 9.08
N GLN A 151 -4.63 6.59 7.83
CA GLN A 151 -5.52 6.66 6.70
C GLN A 151 -5.50 5.32 5.97
N GLY A 152 -6.66 4.87 5.53
CA GLY A 152 -6.82 3.95 4.42
C GLY A 152 -7.66 4.59 3.33
N PHE A 153 -7.91 3.86 2.26
CA PHE A 153 -8.66 4.37 1.13
C PHE A 153 -9.39 3.24 0.42
N ASN A 154 -10.46 3.59 -0.29
CA ASN A 154 -11.20 2.67 -1.14
C ASN A 154 -11.42 3.32 -2.50
N TYR A 155 -10.85 2.74 -3.55
CA TYR A 155 -11.07 3.21 -4.91
C TYR A 155 -12.51 2.93 -5.34
N HIS A 156 -13.14 3.91 -5.98
CA HIS A 156 -14.40 3.70 -6.67
C HIS A 156 -14.23 2.76 -7.86
N VAL A 157 -15.35 2.14 -8.27
CA VAL A 157 -15.40 1.24 -9.41
C VAL A 157 -14.82 1.90 -10.66
N GLY A 158 -13.89 1.21 -11.33
CA GLY A 158 -13.33 1.65 -12.61
C GLY A 158 -12.33 2.81 -12.55
N VAL A 159 -12.00 3.32 -11.36
CA VAL A 159 -10.95 4.33 -11.19
C VAL A 159 -9.58 3.72 -11.48
N TRP A 160 -8.81 4.38 -12.34
CA TRP A 160 -7.45 4.00 -12.63
C TRP A 160 -6.54 4.40 -11.48
N HIS A 161 -5.62 3.54 -11.11
CA HIS A 161 -4.70 3.75 -10.00
C HIS A 161 -3.36 3.05 -10.26
N HIS A 162 -2.31 3.47 -9.56
CA HIS A 162 -1.06 2.72 -9.56
C HIS A 162 -1.09 1.67 -8.42
N PRO A 163 -0.45 0.51 -8.58
CA PRO A 163 -0.15 -0.39 -7.47
C PRO A 163 0.46 0.34 -6.27
N MET A 164 0.23 -0.15 -5.05
CA MET A 164 0.58 0.53 -3.81
C MET A 164 2.08 0.79 -3.70
N ILE A 165 2.45 1.97 -3.20
CA ILE A 165 3.85 2.40 -3.09
C ILE A 165 4.15 2.76 -1.63
N ALA A 166 4.90 1.91 -0.94
CA ALA A 166 5.39 2.24 0.40
C ALA A 166 6.51 3.30 0.35
N LEU A 167 6.55 4.20 1.34
CA LEU A 167 7.59 5.21 1.50
C LEU A 167 8.41 4.91 2.77
N GLU A 168 9.73 4.85 2.60
CA GLU A 168 10.77 4.66 3.63
C GLU A 168 10.77 3.35 4.43
N VAL A 169 9.60 2.82 4.80
CA VAL A 169 9.44 1.61 5.62
C VAL A 169 8.53 0.61 4.93
N GLU A 170 8.91 -0.68 5.00
CA GLU A 170 8.07 -1.76 4.49
C GLU A 170 6.67 -1.68 5.12
N THR A 171 5.64 -1.74 4.28
CA THR A 171 4.26 -1.60 4.73
C THR A 171 3.44 -2.79 4.26
N ASP A 172 2.80 -3.46 5.21
CA ASP A 172 1.78 -4.46 4.94
C ASP A 172 0.43 -3.75 4.80
N PHE A 173 -0.25 -4.00 3.70
CA PHE A 173 -1.59 -3.48 3.44
C PHE A 173 -2.57 -4.64 3.42
N VAL A 174 -3.61 -4.57 4.26
CA VAL A 174 -4.79 -5.40 4.03
C VAL A 174 -5.54 -4.82 2.83
N CYS A 175 -5.89 -5.68 1.88
CA CYS A 175 -6.67 -5.36 0.70
C CYS A 175 -8.00 -6.10 0.71
N LEU A 176 -9.09 -5.41 0.43
CA LEU A 176 -10.38 -6.04 0.09
C LEU A 176 -10.76 -5.68 -1.34
N VAL A 177 -10.89 -6.71 -2.18
CA VAL A 177 -11.22 -6.61 -3.61
C VAL A 177 -12.19 -7.72 -4.01
N TRP A 178 -12.89 -7.58 -5.13
CA TRP A 178 -13.75 -8.64 -5.67
C TRP A 178 -13.12 -9.23 -6.92
N GLU A 179 -12.83 -10.53 -6.86
CA GLU A 179 -12.11 -11.24 -7.91
C GLU A 179 -12.83 -12.54 -8.26
N ARG A 180 -12.69 -12.96 -9.51
CA ARG A 180 -13.11 -14.27 -10.01
C ARG A 180 -11.97 -15.27 -10.01
N ARG A 181 -10.71 -14.81 -10.05
CA ARG A 181 -9.50 -15.63 -9.94
C ARG A 181 -9.51 -16.80 -10.94
N GLU A 182 -9.61 -18.03 -10.44
CA GLU A 182 -9.60 -19.25 -11.24
C GLU A 182 -10.79 -19.34 -12.22
N ASN A 183 -11.83 -18.54 -11.99
CA ASN A 183 -13.00 -18.48 -12.86
C ASN A 183 -12.90 -17.39 -13.94
N MET A 184 -11.74 -16.74 -14.10
CA MET A 184 -11.56 -15.74 -15.14
C MET A 184 -11.69 -16.34 -16.54
N THR A 185 -12.40 -15.63 -17.40
CA THR A 185 -12.55 -15.95 -18.84
C THR A 185 -11.65 -15.09 -19.72
N ASP A 186 -11.19 -13.96 -19.18
CA ASP A 186 -10.22 -13.05 -19.80
C ASP A 186 -9.20 -12.61 -18.73
N PRO A 187 -7.90 -12.53 -19.04
CA PRO A 187 -6.87 -12.20 -18.06
C PRO A 187 -6.99 -10.78 -17.48
N THR A 188 -7.79 -9.90 -18.10
CA THR A 188 -7.99 -8.51 -17.66
C THR A 188 -9.33 -8.29 -16.93
N GLU A 189 -10.17 -9.32 -16.77
CA GLU A 189 -11.53 -9.13 -16.26
C GLU A 189 -11.57 -8.69 -14.79
N ASP A 190 -10.60 -9.12 -13.99
CA ASP A 190 -10.45 -8.72 -12.60
C ASP A 190 -9.68 -7.41 -12.49
N CYS A 191 -8.62 -7.25 -13.28
CA CYS A 191 -7.78 -6.06 -13.30
C CYS A 191 -7.30 -5.75 -14.71
N GLU A 192 -7.55 -4.53 -15.18
CA GLU A 192 -7.07 -4.06 -16.48
C GLU A 192 -5.89 -3.12 -16.28
N GLU A 193 -4.83 -3.29 -17.06
CA GLU A 193 -3.62 -2.47 -17.01
C GLU A 193 -3.40 -1.69 -18.30
N VAL A 194 -3.00 -0.42 -18.16
CA VAL A 194 -2.51 0.42 -19.25
C VAL A 194 -1.08 0.83 -18.96
N HIS A 195 -0.19 0.49 -19.90
CA HIS A 195 1.22 0.82 -19.85
C HIS A 195 1.51 2.06 -20.70
N LEU A 196 2.41 2.91 -20.22
CA LEU A 196 3.08 3.91 -21.05
C LEU A 196 4.08 3.23 -21.99
N LYS A 197 4.55 3.96 -23.00
CA LYS A 197 5.63 3.45 -23.87
C LYS A 197 6.90 3.21 -23.04
N GLU A 198 7.77 2.34 -23.54
CA GLU A 198 8.97 1.87 -22.82
C GLU A 198 9.89 3.02 -22.33
N ASP A 199 9.99 4.08 -23.13
CA ASP A 199 10.78 5.29 -22.88
C ASP A 199 10.01 6.43 -22.19
N GLU A 200 8.72 6.23 -21.91
CA GLU A 200 7.84 7.22 -21.29
C GLU A 200 7.62 6.90 -19.80
N TYR A 201 7.63 7.96 -18.98
CA TYR A 201 7.18 7.89 -17.59
C TYR A 201 6.68 9.27 -17.15
N ILE A 202 5.85 9.27 -16.11
CA ILE A 202 5.43 10.49 -15.42
C ILE A 202 6.17 10.54 -14.09
N SER A 203 6.88 11.63 -13.83
CA SER A 203 7.61 11.83 -12.58
C SER A 203 6.67 12.29 -11.46
N VAL A 204 6.70 11.65 -10.29
CA VAL A 204 5.95 12.07 -9.11
C VAL A 204 6.91 12.59 -8.06
N VAL A 205 6.88 13.90 -7.82
CA VAL A 205 7.61 14.54 -6.73
C VAL A 205 6.88 14.27 -5.43
N VAL A 206 7.61 13.79 -4.41
CA VAL A 206 7.07 13.45 -3.09
C VAL A 206 7.86 14.23 -2.04
N ASP A 207 7.38 15.43 -1.74
CA ASP A 207 8.09 16.35 -0.85
C ASP A 207 8.18 15.79 0.58
N GLY A 208 9.37 15.89 1.17
CA GLY A 208 9.63 15.44 2.54
C GLY A 208 10.02 13.97 2.69
N TYR A 209 10.05 13.19 1.60
CA TYR A 209 10.40 11.76 1.62
C TYR A 209 11.60 11.45 0.74
N ARG A 210 12.27 10.33 1.02
CA ARG A 210 13.44 9.85 0.27
C ARG A 210 13.24 8.43 -0.27
N GLY A 211 13.85 8.14 -1.41
CA GLY A 211 13.93 6.76 -1.90
C GLY A 211 14.76 5.90 -0.96
N SER A 212 14.45 4.61 -0.84
CA SER A 212 15.16 3.72 0.10
C SER A 212 16.65 3.58 -0.21
N ARG A 213 17.08 3.80 -1.47
CA ARG A 213 18.51 3.86 -1.84
C ARG A 213 19.23 5.05 -1.19
N ASP A 214 18.58 6.21 -1.15
CA ASP A 214 19.16 7.41 -0.55
C ASP A 214 19.27 7.25 0.97
N LEU A 215 18.26 6.64 1.61
CA LEU A 215 18.28 6.34 3.05
C LEU A 215 19.43 5.38 3.42
N ALA A 216 19.66 4.34 2.62
CA ALA A 216 20.75 3.39 2.84
C ALA A 216 22.13 4.06 2.69
N SER A 217 22.29 4.97 1.73
CA SER A 217 23.55 5.71 1.55
C SER A 217 23.85 6.64 2.74
N ALA A 218 22.84 7.35 3.25
CA ALA A 218 22.96 8.24 4.41
C ALA A 218 23.30 7.48 5.70
N ALA A 219 22.70 6.30 5.91
CA ALA A 219 23.02 5.43 7.05
C ALA A 219 24.48 4.93 6.98
N SER A 220 24.95 4.59 5.78
CA SER A 220 26.33 4.12 5.55
C SER A 220 27.36 5.22 5.83
N SER A 221 27.12 6.46 5.38
CA SER A 221 28.01 7.61 5.64
C SER A 221 28.11 8.01 7.11
N ASN A 222 27.03 7.82 7.88
CA ASN A 222 27.04 8.10 9.33
C ASN A 222 27.80 7.03 10.11
N SER A 223 27.82 5.77 9.63
CA SER A 223 28.60 4.71 10.28
C SER A 223 30.13 4.87 10.07
N SER A 224 30.56 5.44 8.94
CA SER A 224 31.99 5.69 8.65
C SER A 224 32.61 6.84 9.46
N ASN A 225 31.82 7.81 9.95
CA ASN A 225 32.30 8.92 10.77
C ASN A 225 32.40 8.59 12.28
N GLY A 226 31.92 7.41 12.71
CA GLY A 226 31.97 6.97 14.12
C GLY A 226 33.23 6.20 14.51
N ARG A 227 34.20 6.04 13.61
CA ARG A 227 35.37 5.15 13.81
C ARG A 227 36.71 5.87 13.68
N SER A 228 36.91 6.97 14.41
CA SER A 228 38.26 7.50 14.66
C SER A 228 38.35 8.29 15.98
N ASN A 229 38.64 7.59 17.09
CA ASN A 229 39.70 7.95 18.04
C ASN A 229 39.65 7.06 19.29
N GLY A 230 40.76 6.35 19.53
CA GLY A 230 40.93 5.50 20.71
C GLY A 230 42.12 4.56 20.61
N LYS A 231 43.31 5.06 20.22
CA LYS A 231 44.56 4.35 20.48
C LYS A 231 44.91 4.57 21.95
N HIS A 232 44.68 3.58 22.80
CA HIS A 232 45.43 3.43 24.04
C HIS A 232 46.10 2.05 24.10
N SER A 233 47.43 2.15 24.15
CA SER A 233 48.40 1.09 24.32
C SER A 233 48.25 0.41 25.67
N HIS A 234 48.30 -0.92 25.71
CA HIS A 234 48.83 -1.62 26.87
C HIS A 234 49.75 -2.76 26.41
N LYS A 235 50.96 -2.73 26.97
CA LYS A 235 52.07 -3.65 26.79
C LYS A 235 51.76 -5.05 27.33
N GLU A 236 52.41 -6.03 26.72
CA GLU A 236 52.60 -7.41 27.15
C GLU A 236 53.17 -7.54 28.57
N ALA A 237 52.79 -8.62 29.26
CA ALA A 237 53.67 -9.41 30.12
C ALA A 237 53.14 -10.86 30.18
N SER A 238 54.06 -11.80 30.01
CA SER A 238 53.89 -13.26 29.91
C SER A 238 54.10 -13.97 31.25
N GLU A 239 53.59 -15.22 31.32
CA GLU A 239 54.02 -16.39 32.13
C GLU A 239 53.91 -16.32 33.67
N ASP A 240 53.18 -17.26 34.31
CA ASP A 240 53.73 -18.55 34.79
C ASP A 240 52.75 -19.38 35.68
N LYS A 241 52.88 -20.72 35.56
CA LYS A 241 52.66 -21.81 36.57
C LYS A 241 51.29 -22.48 36.84
N GLU A 242 51.18 -23.66 36.20
CA GLU A 242 50.96 -25.03 36.72
C GLU A 242 50.59 -25.36 38.19
N GLU A 243 49.81 -26.46 38.28
CA GLU A 243 49.68 -27.49 39.33
C GLU A 243 48.85 -27.22 40.61
N GLU A 244 47.70 -27.92 40.74
CA GLU A 244 47.50 -28.90 41.82
C GLU A 244 46.45 -29.96 41.45
N GLU A 245 46.80 -31.21 41.71
CA GLU A 245 46.14 -32.46 41.34
C GLU A 245 44.96 -32.89 42.22
N THR A 246 44.04 -33.64 41.59
CA THR A 246 43.38 -34.89 42.03
C THR A 246 42.52 -34.99 43.31
N ARG A 247 41.59 -35.97 43.22
CA ARG A 247 40.72 -36.59 44.24
C ARG A 247 39.38 -35.88 44.42
N THR A 248 38.27 -36.36 43.88
CA THR A 248 37.71 -37.65 44.30
C THR A 248 36.68 -38.16 43.30
N SER A 249 36.75 -39.48 43.10
CA SER A 249 35.83 -40.26 42.28
C SER A 249 34.46 -40.46 42.95
N LYS A 250 33.46 -40.76 42.10
CA LYS A 250 32.30 -41.62 42.35
C LYS A 250 31.39 -41.26 43.52
N ARG A 251 30.16 -40.84 43.19
CA ARG A 251 28.94 -41.44 43.78
C ARG A 251 27.69 -41.23 42.91
N ARG A 252 27.15 -42.37 42.46
CA ARG A 252 25.74 -42.71 42.15
C ARG A 252 25.01 -41.85 41.11
N SER A 253 24.57 -42.34 39.95
CA SER A 253 23.76 -43.54 39.63
C SER A 253 22.42 -43.63 40.38
N THR A 254 21.35 -43.39 39.61
CA THR A 254 20.00 -44.02 39.59
C THR A 254 18.87 -43.57 40.52
N ARG A 255 17.68 -43.59 39.87
CA ARG A 255 16.27 -43.52 40.33
C ARG A 255 15.73 -42.08 40.43
N LYS A 256 14.60 -41.74 39.82
CA LYS A 256 13.47 -42.52 39.29
C LYS A 256 12.72 -41.68 38.27
#